data_AF-A0A6A7Y3B6-F1
#
_entry.id   AF-A0A6A7Y3B6-F1
#
_cell.length_a   1.000
_cell.length_b   1.000
_cell.length_c   1.000
_cell.angle_alpha   90.00
_cell.angle_beta   90.00
_cell.angle_gamma   90.00
#
_symmetry.space_group_name_H-M   'P 1'
#
loop_
_entity.id
_entity.type
_entity.pdbx_description
1 polymer ?
#
loop_
_entity_poly.entity_id
_entity_poly.type
_entity_poly.pdbx_seq_one_letter_code
_entity_poly.pdbx_strand_id
1 'polypeptide(L)'
;MDMTTMRSRALWRAARAFAVAFGVLAAAPVAHANDTTAALAAGGLVYVINESVAMQSEDLSISEDAVRVHYVFKNTTDADVKLLVAFPMPDVTIAPETNISIPVRDADNFLAFETKVDGAPVETAMEQRVFALGIDRTALLRARGVPLAPFREETQAALDKLPPAAWDEFIGMGLAFVDEYDAGKGMERHLSPLWTLKTTYYWTQAFPAGKEVVVDHAYRPSVGLSAGTLIGLDLHDNPWALEAQRAEMDLFCVEPSLLASLQRAAKQADPPSGPPFSDARIEYVLKTGANWNGPIGSFTLTVDKGAPENLVSFCGDGVKKIAPTRFQMKATDFYPARDLGVLILKPYPKP
;
A
#
# COMPACT_ATOMS: atom_id res chain seq x y z
N MET A 1 -15.99 -65.88 40.63
CA MET A 1 -17.42 -65.85 40.29
C MET A 1 -17.88 -64.40 40.35
N ASP A 2 -18.37 -63.94 39.21
CA ASP A 2 -19.05 -62.68 38.87
C ASP A 2 -18.91 -61.42 39.74
N MET A 3 -18.42 -60.37 39.07
CA MET A 3 -18.64 -58.97 39.43
C MET A 3 -19.98 -58.50 38.85
N THR A 4 -20.91 -58.14 39.73
CA THR A 4 -22.18 -57.47 39.39
C THR A 4 -22.15 -56.02 39.88
N THR A 5 -22.45 -55.11 38.96
CA THR A 5 -23.26 -53.87 39.13
C THR A 5 -22.97 -52.84 40.24
N MET A 6 -22.67 -51.63 39.75
CA MET A 6 -23.45 -50.38 39.96
C MET A 6 -23.39 -49.68 41.33
N ARG A 7 -22.95 -48.39 41.30
CA ARG A 7 -23.45 -47.19 42.05
C ARG A 7 -22.34 -46.15 42.20
N SER A 8 -22.40 -45.04 41.48
CA SER A 8 -23.03 -43.75 41.87
C SER A 8 -22.22 -42.90 42.86
N ARG A 9 -21.62 -41.84 42.29
CA ARG A 9 -21.38 -40.47 42.81
C ARG A 9 -20.77 -40.31 44.21
N ALA A 10 -19.55 -39.77 44.24
CA ALA A 10 -19.09 -38.86 45.29
C ALA A 10 -18.30 -37.70 44.67
N LEU A 11 -18.72 -36.50 45.02
CA LEU A 11 -18.25 -35.19 44.59
C LEU A 11 -16.77 -34.96 44.95
N TRP A 12 -15.96 -34.51 44.00
CA TRP A 12 -14.73 -33.77 44.28
C TRP A 12 -14.85 -32.37 43.72
N ARG A 13 -14.81 -31.41 44.65
CA ARG A 13 -14.65 -29.98 44.38
C ARG A 13 -13.26 -29.77 43.77
N ALA A 14 -13.20 -29.22 42.57
CA ALA A 14 -12.00 -28.60 42.05
C ALA A 14 -12.41 -27.26 41.43
N ALA A 15 -12.12 -26.18 42.17
CA ALA A 15 -12.16 -24.83 41.67
C ALA A 15 -11.15 -24.73 40.50
N ARG A 16 -11.65 -24.53 39.28
CA ARG A 16 -10.82 -24.14 38.14
C ARG A 16 -11.06 -22.66 37.89
N ALA A 17 -10.02 -21.89 38.17
CA ALA A 17 -9.92 -20.48 37.85
C ALA A 17 -10.17 -20.28 36.34
N PHE A 18 -11.13 -19.41 36.03
CA PHE A 18 -11.39 -18.95 34.67
C PHE A 18 -10.26 -17.96 34.31
N ALA A 19 -9.21 -18.44 33.64
CA ALA A 19 -8.25 -17.56 33.00
C ALA A 19 -8.88 -17.07 31.69
N VAL A 20 -9.44 -15.86 31.71
CA VAL A 20 -9.85 -15.16 30.49
C VAL A 20 -8.57 -14.77 29.76
N ALA A 21 -8.21 -15.55 28.74
CA ALA A 21 -7.17 -15.19 27.80
C ALA A 21 -7.72 -14.05 26.92
N PHE A 22 -7.32 -12.81 27.23
CA PHE A 22 -7.51 -11.67 26.35
C PHE A 22 -6.63 -11.91 25.11
N GLY A 23 -7.25 -12.40 24.03
CA GLY A 23 -6.62 -12.42 22.71
C GLY A 23 -6.44 -10.98 22.24
N VAL A 24 -5.22 -10.45 22.35
CA VAL A 24 -4.84 -9.22 21.67
C VAL A 24 -4.78 -9.54 20.19
N LEU A 25 -5.82 -9.13 19.45
CA LEU A 25 -5.80 -9.09 18.00
C LEU A 25 -4.73 -8.07 17.60
N ALA A 26 -3.53 -8.54 17.23
CA ALA A 26 -2.49 -7.70 16.67
C ALA A 26 -2.94 -7.28 15.26
N ALA A 27 -3.55 -6.11 15.15
CA ALA A 27 -3.79 -5.46 13.88
C ALA A 27 -2.43 -5.15 13.24
N ALA A 28 -2.18 -5.72 12.06
CA ALA A 28 -0.99 -5.38 11.27
C ALA A 28 -1.03 -3.88 10.90
N PRO A 29 0.10 -3.15 11.00
CA PRO A 29 0.15 -1.75 10.62
C PRO A 29 0.17 -1.63 9.08
N VAL A 30 -0.98 -1.30 8.51
CA VAL A 30 -1.15 -0.93 7.10
C VAL A 30 -0.46 0.43 6.89
N ALA A 31 0.36 0.59 5.83
CA ALA A 31 0.98 1.88 5.53
C ALA A 31 0.07 2.76 4.72
N HIS A 32 0.34 4.07 4.81
CA HIS A 32 -0.70 5.04 4.60
C HIS A 32 -0.36 6.36 3.84
N ALA A 33 -0.03 6.44 2.54
CA ALA A 33 -0.05 7.70 1.73
C ALA A 33 -1.27 8.66 1.66
N ASN A 34 -1.49 9.45 2.71
CA ASN A 34 -2.33 10.66 2.72
C ASN A 34 -1.73 11.65 3.73
N ASP A 35 -1.91 12.96 3.53
CA ASP A 35 -1.40 13.96 4.47
C ASP A 35 -1.95 13.73 5.88
N THR A 36 -1.07 13.85 6.87
CA THR A 36 -1.42 13.58 8.26
C THR A 36 -0.55 14.38 9.21
N THR A 37 -1.03 14.61 10.43
CA THR A 37 -0.20 15.20 11.48
C THR A 37 0.69 14.16 12.12
N ALA A 38 1.93 14.54 12.42
CA ALA A 38 2.92 13.65 12.99
C ALA A 38 3.61 14.26 14.23
N ALA A 39 4.28 13.40 14.99
CA ALA A 39 5.22 13.75 16.02
C ALA A 39 6.52 12.96 15.82
N LEU A 40 7.66 13.52 16.24
CA LEU A 40 8.92 12.79 16.29
C LEU A 40 9.03 12.09 17.66
N ALA A 41 8.98 10.76 17.65
CA ALA A 41 9.23 9.94 18.83
C ALA A 41 10.63 9.32 18.79
N ALA A 42 11.08 8.72 19.90
CA ALA A 42 12.40 8.07 20.00
C ALA A 42 12.63 6.97 18.93
N GLY A 43 11.56 6.48 18.31
CA GLY A 43 11.59 5.47 17.27
C GLY A 43 11.32 5.97 15.84
N GLY A 44 11.12 7.27 15.57
CA GLY A 44 10.79 7.81 14.25
C GLY A 44 9.46 8.58 14.21
N LEU A 45 8.92 8.82 13.01
CA LEU A 45 7.62 9.50 12.84
C LEU A 45 6.48 8.66 13.41
N VAL A 46 5.59 9.31 14.15
CA VAL A 46 4.32 8.73 14.63
C VAL A 46 3.19 9.64 14.21
N TYR A 47 2.15 9.08 13.59
CA TYR A 47 0.96 9.85 13.22
C TYR A 47 0.11 10.13 14.45
N VAL A 48 -0.27 11.39 14.62
CA VAL A 48 -1.04 11.88 15.76
C VAL A 48 -2.35 12.48 15.27
N ILE A 49 -3.39 12.38 16.09
CA ILE A 49 -4.65 13.08 15.83
C ILE A 49 -4.44 14.56 16.13
N ASN A 50 -4.94 15.43 15.26
CA ASN A 50 -4.93 16.87 15.45
C ASN A 50 -6.36 17.43 15.45
N GLU A 51 -6.70 18.11 16.53
CA GLU A 51 -8.02 18.71 16.74
C GLU A 51 -8.08 20.19 16.31
N SER A 52 -6.95 20.78 15.91
CA SER A 52 -6.86 22.23 15.60
C SER A 52 -6.96 22.57 14.13
N VAL A 53 -6.69 21.62 13.22
CA VAL A 53 -6.73 21.84 11.76
C VAL A 53 -7.64 20.81 11.13
N ALA A 54 -8.63 21.28 10.37
CA ALA A 54 -9.59 20.46 9.63
C ALA A 54 -9.24 20.44 8.14
N MET A 55 -9.35 19.28 7.50
CA MET A 55 -9.24 19.17 6.04
C MET A 55 -10.58 19.56 5.40
N GLN A 56 -10.65 20.76 4.83
CA GLN A 56 -11.87 21.28 4.19
C GLN A 56 -12.13 20.58 2.86
N SER A 57 -11.09 20.32 2.07
CA SER A 57 -11.23 19.57 0.83
C SER A 57 -9.98 18.81 0.44
N GLU A 58 -10.19 17.74 -0.31
CA GLU A 58 -9.18 16.97 -1.04
C GLU A 58 -9.68 16.74 -2.47
N ASP A 59 -8.91 17.20 -3.47
CA ASP A 59 -9.08 16.84 -4.87
C ASP A 59 -7.90 15.96 -5.30
N LEU A 60 -8.16 14.66 -5.38
CA LEU A 60 -7.21 13.60 -5.67
C LEU A 60 -7.36 13.15 -7.12
N SER A 61 -6.26 13.22 -7.88
CA SER A 61 -6.19 12.67 -9.24
C SER A 61 -5.12 11.58 -9.32
N ILE A 62 -5.50 10.43 -9.89
CA ILE A 62 -4.63 9.27 -10.04
C ILE A 62 -4.63 8.80 -11.50
N SER A 63 -3.43 8.61 -12.06
CA SER A 63 -3.17 7.87 -13.29
C SER A 63 -1.88 7.06 -13.14
N GLU A 64 -1.55 6.23 -14.11
CA GLU A 64 -0.25 5.52 -14.13
C GLU A 64 0.95 6.48 -14.19
N ASP A 65 0.77 7.68 -14.73
CA ASP A 65 1.85 8.64 -14.93
C ASP A 65 2.04 9.59 -13.74
N ALA A 66 0.97 9.90 -13.02
CA ALA A 66 1.00 10.88 -11.95
C ALA A 66 -0.11 10.67 -10.92
N VAL A 67 0.25 10.95 -9.66
CA VAL A 67 -0.70 11.27 -8.60
C VAL A 67 -0.56 12.76 -8.29
N ARG A 68 -1.69 13.44 -8.21
CA ARG A 68 -1.78 14.85 -7.83
C ARG A 68 -2.84 15.00 -6.76
N VAL A 69 -2.54 15.81 -5.76
CA VAL A 69 -3.47 16.06 -4.67
C VAL A 69 -3.49 17.53 -4.36
N HIS A 70 -4.69 18.10 -4.26
CA HIS A 70 -4.91 19.48 -3.85
C HIS A 70 -5.73 19.47 -2.56
N TYR A 71 -5.10 19.90 -1.46
CA TYR A 71 -5.73 20.01 -0.17
C TYR A 71 -6.03 21.46 0.18
N VAL A 72 -7.16 21.67 0.86
CA VAL A 72 -7.44 22.91 1.59
C VAL A 72 -7.59 22.54 3.06
N PHE A 73 -6.66 23.02 3.88
CA PHE A 73 -6.69 22.87 5.33
C PHE A 73 -7.14 24.16 5.98
N LYS A 74 -7.86 24.08 7.09
CA LYS A 74 -8.29 25.25 7.87
C LYS A 74 -7.89 25.11 9.32
N ASN A 75 -7.18 26.10 9.85
CA ASN A 75 -7.03 26.23 11.30
C ASN A 75 -8.37 26.65 11.90
N THR A 76 -8.94 25.81 12.76
CA THR A 76 -10.24 26.05 13.40
C THR A 76 -10.12 26.81 14.72
N THR A 77 -8.91 27.17 15.14
CA THR A 77 -8.62 27.88 16.39
C THR A 77 -8.42 29.39 16.16
N ASP A 78 -8.38 30.15 17.25
CA ASP A 78 -8.12 31.59 17.30
C ASP A 78 -6.63 31.94 17.48
N ALA A 79 -5.75 30.93 17.49
CA ALA A 79 -4.30 31.07 17.61
C ALA A 79 -3.58 30.44 16.42
N ASP A 80 -2.39 30.94 16.12
CA ASP A 80 -1.52 30.31 15.12
C ASP A 80 -1.08 28.94 15.62
N VAL A 81 -1.14 27.93 14.75
CA VAL A 81 -0.77 26.56 15.07
C VAL A 81 0.38 26.12 14.17
N LYS A 82 1.38 25.46 14.74
CA LYS A 82 2.53 24.93 14.00
C LYS A 82 2.62 23.42 14.22
N LEU A 83 2.60 22.66 13.14
CA LEU A 83 2.50 21.20 13.16
C LEU A 83 3.59 20.58 12.30
N LEU A 84 4.01 19.37 12.67
CA LEU A 84 4.74 18.51 11.77
C LEU A 84 3.72 17.80 10.87
N VAL A 85 3.76 18.09 9.58
CA VAL A 85 2.94 17.42 8.57
C VAL A 85 3.78 16.30 7.97
N ALA A 86 3.16 15.14 7.77
CA ALA A 86 3.76 13.99 7.14
C ALA A 86 2.89 13.53 5.96
N PHE A 87 3.55 13.23 4.85
CA PHE A 87 3.01 12.55 3.69
C PHE A 87 3.75 11.21 3.50
N PRO A 88 3.24 10.14 4.12
CA PRO A 88 3.59 8.78 3.74
C PRO A 88 3.45 8.52 2.23
N MET A 89 4.22 7.58 1.71
CA MET A 89 4.07 7.04 0.37
C MET A 89 3.48 5.62 0.43
N PRO A 90 2.90 5.11 -0.67
CA PRO A 90 2.50 3.71 -0.74
C PRO A 90 3.70 2.80 -0.47
N ASP A 91 3.45 1.67 0.16
CA ASP A 91 4.50 0.69 0.47
C ASP A 91 5.11 0.14 -0.81
N VAL A 92 6.44 -0.01 -0.81
CA VAL A 92 7.16 -0.66 -1.90
C VAL A 92 7.70 -1.98 -1.40
N THR A 93 7.15 -3.08 -1.92
CA THR A 93 7.63 -4.44 -1.63
C THR A 93 8.19 -5.06 -2.88
N ILE A 94 9.38 -5.64 -2.78
CA ILE A 94 9.97 -6.48 -3.84
C ILE A 94 9.82 -7.92 -3.41
N ALA A 95 9.30 -8.77 -4.29
CA ALA A 95 9.21 -10.21 -4.14
C ALA A 95 9.44 -10.88 -5.50
N PRO A 96 9.73 -12.19 -5.57
CA PRO A 96 10.13 -12.87 -6.81
C PRO A 96 9.19 -12.62 -8.01
N GLU A 97 7.88 -12.56 -7.75
CA GLU A 97 6.84 -12.39 -8.78
C GLU A 97 6.37 -10.93 -8.93
N THR A 98 6.98 -9.99 -8.20
CA THR A 98 6.56 -8.60 -8.16
C THR A 98 7.24 -7.79 -9.25
N ASN A 99 6.51 -7.51 -10.32
CA ASN A 99 6.92 -6.53 -11.31
C ASN A 99 6.38 -5.16 -10.91
N ILE A 100 7.24 -4.27 -10.42
CA ILE A 100 6.87 -2.87 -10.14
C ILE A 100 7.72 -1.91 -10.97
N SER A 101 7.07 -0.86 -11.45
CA SER A 101 7.73 0.29 -12.09
C SER A 101 8.11 1.32 -11.03
N ILE A 102 9.41 1.60 -10.90
CA ILE A 102 9.95 2.68 -10.06
C ILE A 102 10.46 3.81 -10.97
N PRO A 103 9.87 5.01 -10.91
CA PRO A 103 10.18 6.11 -11.82
C PRO A 103 11.62 6.62 -11.77
N VAL A 104 12.23 6.73 -10.58
CA VAL A 104 13.59 7.26 -10.39
C VAL A 104 14.39 6.32 -9.49
N ARG A 105 14.94 5.23 -10.06
CA ARG A 105 15.55 4.15 -9.27
C ARG A 105 16.77 4.56 -8.45
N ASP A 106 17.55 5.53 -8.94
CA ASP A 106 18.85 5.88 -8.35
C ASP A 106 18.79 7.05 -7.35
N ALA A 107 17.59 7.50 -7.00
CA ALA A 107 17.37 8.57 -6.05
C ALA A 107 16.61 8.07 -4.81
N ASP A 108 16.88 8.68 -3.66
CA ASP A 108 16.07 8.40 -2.47
C ASP A 108 14.63 8.92 -2.63
N ASN A 109 14.45 10.02 -3.38
CA ASN A 109 13.15 10.47 -3.87
C ASN A 109 12.73 9.71 -5.14
N PHE A 110 12.52 8.39 -5.00
CA PHE A 110 12.32 7.48 -6.13
C PHE A 110 10.98 7.65 -6.87
N LEU A 111 10.04 8.40 -6.29
CA LEU A 111 8.74 8.73 -6.88
C LEU A 111 8.66 10.18 -7.38
N ALA A 112 9.75 10.95 -7.30
CA ALA A 112 9.78 12.37 -7.64
C ALA A 112 8.68 13.18 -6.93
N PHE A 113 8.52 12.95 -5.62
CA PHE A 113 7.60 13.71 -4.78
C PHE A 113 8.01 15.17 -4.69
N GLU A 114 7.03 16.04 -4.91
CA GLU A 114 7.11 17.48 -4.76
C GLU A 114 5.89 17.97 -3.98
N THR A 115 6.09 18.95 -3.11
CA THR A 115 5.00 19.61 -2.38
C THR A 115 5.14 21.13 -2.41
N LYS A 116 3.99 21.80 -2.44
CA LYS A 116 3.87 23.26 -2.39
C LYS A 116 2.84 23.64 -1.33
N VAL A 117 3.11 24.76 -0.66
CA VAL A 117 2.19 25.39 0.29
C VAL A 117 1.89 26.79 -0.23
N ASP A 118 0.61 27.11 -0.39
CA ASP A 118 0.13 28.37 -0.97
C ASP A 118 0.86 28.74 -2.28
N GLY A 119 1.13 27.73 -3.10
CA GLY A 119 1.83 27.83 -4.38
C GLY A 119 3.36 27.90 -4.32
N ALA A 120 3.96 27.99 -3.13
CA ALA A 120 5.41 28.03 -2.94
C ALA A 120 5.99 26.62 -2.66
N PRO A 121 7.10 26.21 -3.31
CA PRO A 121 7.77 24.95 -2.99
C PRO A 121 8.21 24.87 -1.54
N VAL A 122 8.08 23.67 -0.95
CA VAL A 122 8.47 23.40 0.43
C VAL A 122 9.57 22.34 0.43
N GLU A 123 10.65 22.61 1.18
CA GLU A 123 11.68 21.62 1.43
C GLU A 123 11.16 20.58 2.43
N THR A 124 11.31 19.30 2.07
CA THR A 124 10.87 18.19 2.92
C THR A 124 12.06 17.38 3.41
N ALA A 125 11.94 16.91 4.65
CA ALA A 125 12.74 15.81 5.14
C ALA A 125 12.06 14.48 4.79
N MET A 126 12.83 13.39 4.83
CA MET A 126 12.35 12.06 4.49
C MET A 126 12.76 11.04 5.54
N GLU A 127 11.82 10.17 5.93
CA GLU A 127 12.07 8.98 6.73
C GLU A 127 11.82 7.74 5.87
N GLN A 128 12.74 6.77 5.98
CA GLN A 128 12.60 5.45 5.38
C GLN A 128 12.75 4.37 6.43
N ARG A 129 11.84 3.40 6.37
CA ARG A 129 11.81 2.23 7.27
C ARG A 129 11.65 0.95 6.46
N VAL A 130 12.27 -0.11 6.96
CA VAL A 130 12.21 -1.43 6.37
C VAL A 130 11.47 -2.38 7.29
N PHE A 131 10.47 -3.06 6.76
CA PHE A 131 9.70 -4.06 7.47
C PHE A 131 9.81 -5.41 6.75
N ALA A 132 9.99 -6.47 7.53
CA ALA A 132 9.84 -7.85 7.08
C ALA A 132 8.97 -8.60 8.08
N LEU A 133 7.96 -9.31 7.57
CA LEU A 133 6.98 -10.03 8.39
C LEU A 133 6.34 -9.15 9.49
N GLY A 134 6.11 -7.87 9.17
CA GLY A 134 5.53 -6.89 10.10
C GLY A 134 6.48 -6.34 11.17
N ILE A 135 7.76 -6.76 11.19
CA ILE A 135 8.77 -6.32 12.15
C ILE A 135 9.67 -5.27 11.50
N ASP A 136 9.92 -4.16 12.18
CA ASP A 136 10.89 -3.16 11.75
C ASP A 136 12.34 -3.71 11.82
N ARG A 137 13.01 -3.73 10.68
CA ARG A 137 14.40 -4.19 10.49
C ARG A 137 15.34 -3.08 10.04
N THR A 138 14.92 -1.82 10.10
CA THR A 138 15.68 -0.66 9.61
C THR A 138 17.07 -0.57 10.23
N ALA A 139 17.17 -0.72 11.55
CA ALA A 139 18.44 -0.63 12.27
C ALA A 139 19.41 -1.75 11.86
N LEU A 140 18.89 -2.95 11.60
CA LEU A 140 19.70 -4.09 11.14
C LEU A 140 20.33 -3.80 9.78
N LEU A 141 19.53 -3.36 8.80
CA LEU A 141 20.05 -3.08 7.45
C LEU A 141 21.12 -1.98 7.49
N ARG A 142 20.87 -0.90 8.24
CA ARG A 142 21.86 0.17 8.45
C ARG A 142 23.15 -0.35 9.09
N ALA A 143 23.05 -1.17 10.13
CA ALA A 143 24.21 -1.75 10.80
C ALA A 143 25.03 -2.69 9.88
N ARG A 144 24.39 -3.30 8.89
CA ARG A 144 25.03 -4.16 7.88
C ARG A 144 25.49 -3.40 6.63
N GLY A 145 25.28 -2.09 6.56
CA GLY A 145 25.61 -1.28 5.38
C GLY A 145 24.77 -1.64 4.15
N VAL A 146 23.59 -2.23 4.34
CA VAL A 146 22.63 -2.55 3.27
C VAL A 146 21.70 -1.34 3.08
N PRO A 147 21.68 -0.70 1.90
CA PRO A 147 20.73 0.38 1.63
C PRO A 147 19.28 -0.09 1.77
N LEU A 148 18.39 0.81 2.18
CA LEU A 148 17.01 0.45 2.54
C LEU A 148 16.11 0.21 1.33
N ALA A 149 16.38 0.85 0.20
CA ALA A 149 15.56 0.74 -0.99
C ALA A 149 15.86 -0.58 -1.74
N PRO A 150 14.92 -1.54 -1.79
CA PRO A 150 15.20 -2.89 -2.27
C PRO A 150 15.46 -2.97 -3.79
N PHE A 151 15.00 -1.99 -4.56
CA PHE A 151 15.10 -1.98 -6.03
C PHE A 151 16.39 -1.37 -6.57
N ARG A 152 17.30 -0.90 -5.70
CA ARG A 152 18.55 -0.25 -6.08
C ARG A 152 19.64 -1.26 -6.41
N GLU A 153 20.47 -0.95 -7.41
CA GLU A 153 21.64 -1.78 -7.74
C GLU A 153 22.64 -1.83 -6.57
N GLU A 154 22.79 -0.73 -5.83
CA GLU A 154 23.67 -0.68 -4.66
C GLU A 154 23.17 -1.59 -3.53
N THR A 155 21.86 -1.81 -3.45
CA THR A 155 21.27 -2.76 -2.51
C THR A 155 21.64 -4.19 -2.87
N GLN A 156 21.47 -4.58 -4.14
CA GLN A 156 21.89 -5.90 -4.59
C GLN A 156 23.39 -6.11 -4.37
N ALA A 157 24.21 -5.14 -4.73
CA ALA A 157 25.66 -5.20 -4.54
C ALA A 157 26.07 -5.28 -3.06
N ALA A 158 25.27 -4.71 -2.14
CA ALA A 158 25.50 -4.85 -0.70
C ALA A 158 25.10 -6.24 -0.19
N LEU A 159 23.98 -6.80 -0.68
CA LEU A 159 23.53 -8.16 -0.35
C LEU A 159 24.53 -9.23 -0.83
N ASP A 160 25.04 -9.10 -2.06
CA ASP A 160 26.02 -10.04 -2.62
C ASP A 160 27.35 -10.05 -1.85
N LYS A 161 27.67 -8.96 -1.13
CA LYS A 161 28.88 -8.86 -0.28
C LYS A 161 28.69 -9.43 1.12
N LEU A 162 27.47 -9.79 1.51
CA LEU A 162 27.23 -10.37 2.82
C LEU A 162 27.87 -11.76 2.93
N PRO A 163 28.50 -12.09 4.07
CA PRO A 163 29.05 -13.43 4.27
C PRO A 163 27.92 -14.47 4.33
N PRO A 164 28.18 -15.75 4.00
CA PRO A 164 27.15 -16.80 3.99
C PRO A 164 26.36 -16.92 5.31
N ALA A 165 27.00 -16.72 6.46
CA ALA A 165 26.31 -16.76 7.76
C ALA A 165 25.22 -15.67 7.91
N ALA A 166 25.36 -14.54 7.20
CA ALA A 166 24.35 -13.49 7.18
C ALA A 166 23.20 -13.81 6.21
N TRP A 167 23.40 -14.69 5.22
CA TRP A 167 22.32 -15.10 4.32
C TRP A 167 21.24 -15.87 5.09
N ASP A 168 21.64 -16.87 5.89
CA ASP A 168 20.72 -17.64 6.72
C ASP A 168 19.95 -16.73 7.70
N GLU A 169 20.60 -15.72 8.25
CA GLU A 169 19.99 -14.71 9.12
C GLU A 169 18.91 -13.91 8.36
N PHE A 170 19.25 -13.36 7.19
CA PHE A 170 18.34 -12.56 6.37
C PHE A 170 17.14 -13.39 5.88
N ILE A 171 17.38 -14.62 5.43
CA ILE A 171 16.33 -15.55 5.00
C ILE A 171 15.42 -15.90 6.18
N GLY A 172 15.98 -16.26 7.33
CA GLY A 172 15.23 -16.59 8.54
C GLY A 172 14.39 -15.43 9.09
N MET A 173 14.77 -14.19 8.79
CA MET A 173 13.99 -12.99 9.14
C MET A 173 12.99 -12.56 8.05
N GLY A 174 12.92 -13.26 6.92
CA GLY A 174 12.07 -12.91 5.78
C GLY A 174 12.53 -11.65 5.04
N LEU A 175 13.81 -11.26 5.18
CA LEU A 175 14.39 -10.11 4.49
C LEU A 175 14.89 -10.45 3.10
N ALA A 176 15.18 -11.70 2.81
CA ALA A 176 15.69 -12.10 1.51
C ALA A 176 15.37 -13.55 1.18
N PHE A 177 15.52 -13.90 -0.09
CA PHE A 177 15.49 -15.27 -0.59
C PHE A 177 16.72 -15.53 -1.45
N VAL A 178 17.05 -16.80 -1.67
CA VAL A 178 18.10 -17.16 -2.63
C VAL A 178 17.49 -17.21 -4.02
N ASP A 179 18.03 -16.39 -4.90
CA ASP A 179 17.74 -16.41 -6.33
C ASP A 179 18.86 -17.14 -7.06
N GLU A 180 18.51 -18.06 -7.96
CA GLU A 180 19.46 -18.90 -8.68
C GLU A 180 19.20 -18.82 -10.18
N TYR A 181 20.17 -18.30 -10.93
CA TYR A 181 20.05 -18.15 -12.38
C TYR A 181 21.41 -18.33 -13.07
N ASP A 182 21.37 -18.67 -14.36
CA ASP A 182 22.56 -18.73 -15.22
C ASP A 182 22.57 -17.55 -16.19
N ALA A 183 23.48 -16.60 -15.95
CA ALA A 183 23.68 -15.44 -16.82
C ALA A 183 24.69 -15.70 -17.96
N GLY A 184 24.87 -16.97 -18.36
CA GLY A 184 25.83 -17.41 -19.36
C GLY A 184 27.22 -17.75 -18.81
N LYS A 185 27.35 -17.90 -17.49
CA LYS A 185 28.61 -18.22 -16.78
C LYS A 185 28.49 -19.45 -15.88
N GLY A 186 27.36 -20.16 -15.96
CA GLY A 186 26.99 -21.22 -15.04
C GLY A 186 26.00 -20.73 -13.99
N MET A 187 25.47 -21.67 -13.20
CA MET A 187 24.53 -21.34 -12.13
C MET A 187 25.19 -20.46 -11.06
N GLU A 188 24.65 -19.27 -10.88
CA GLU A 188 25.03 -18.32 -9.82
C GLU A 188 23.90 -18.26 -8.79
N ARG A 189 24.26 -17.99 -7.53
CA ARG A 189 23.32 -17.84 -6.41
C ARG A 189 23.48 -16.44 -5.87
N HIS A 190 22.38 -15.73 -5.72
CA HIS A 190 22.32 -14.37 -5.20
C HIS A 190 21.33 -14.27 -4.05
N LEU A 191 21.55 -13.32 -3.16
CA LEU A 191 20.59 -12.99 -2.12
C LEU A 191 19.72 -11.84 -2.64
N SER A 192 18.45 -12.11 -2.89
CA SER A 192 17.50 -11.13 -3.44
C SER A 192 16.59 -10.57 -2.35
N PRO A 193 16.31 -9.26 -2.33
CA PRO A 193 15.54 -8.61 -1.27
C PRO A 193 14.07 -9.03 -1.26
N LEU A 194 13.49 -9.16 -0.06
CA LEU A 194 12.09 -9.56 0.17
C LEU A 194 11.32 -8.62 1.13
N TRP A 195 11.85 -7.43 1.41
CA TRP A 195 11.28 -6.54 2.41
C TRP A 195 10.39 -5.44 1.84
N THR A 196 9.55 -4.88 2.72
CA THR A 196 8.74 -3.69 2.44
C THR A 196 9.50 -2.43 2.87
N LEU A 197 9.68 -1.50 1.94
CA LEU A 197 10.13 -0.15 2.20
C LEU A 197 8.92 0.77 2.42
N LYS A 198 8.89 1.43 3.57
CA LYS A 198 7.97 2.53 3.87
C LYS A 198 8.72 3.84 3.78
N THR A 199 8.21 4.79 3.01
CA THR A 199 8.80 6.13 2.85
C THR A 199 7.80 7.19 3.32
N THR A 200 8.27 8.23 4.00
CA THR A 200 7.42 9.33 4.48
C THR A 200 8.17 10.65 4.35
N TYR A 201 7.58 11.59 3.61
CA TYR A 201 8.04 12.97 3.56
C TYR A 201 7.42 13.76 4.69
N TYR A 202 8.15 14.69 5.28
CA TYR A 202 7.63 15.50 6.37
C TYR A 202 8.27 16.89 6.41
N TRP A 203 7.51 17.86 6.88
CA TRP A 203 7.94 19.23 7.05
C TRP A 203 7.15 19.89 8.18
N THR A 204 7.65 21.02 8.67
CA THR A 204 6.89 21.79 9.65
C THR A 204 6.06 22.86 8.96
N GLN A 205 4.75 22.84 9.18
CA GLN A 205 3.78 23.76 8.60
C GLN A 205 3.20 24.69 9.65
N ALA A 206 3.09 25.98 9.30
CA ALA A 206 2.33 26.96 10.08
C ALA A 206 0.93 27.13 9.49
N PHE A 207 -0.08 27.12 10.34
CA PHE A 207 -1.47 27.36 10.00
C PHE A 207 -1.95 28.60 10.79
N PRO A 208 -2.08 29.77 10.15
CA PRO A 208 -2.50 30.98 10.84
C PRO A 208 -3.93 30.86 11.40
N ALA A 209 -4.20 31.53 12.52
CA ALA A 209 -5.49 31.51 13.21
C ALA A 209 -6.68 31.76 12.26
N GLY A 210 -7.65 30.83 12.25
CA GLY A 210 -8.86 30.94 11.43
C GLY A 210 -8.65 30.97 9.91
N LYS A 211 -7.42 30.73 9.41
CA LYS A 211 -7.10 30.81 7.98
C LYS A 211 -7.07 29.44 7.32
N GLU A 212 -7.29 29.48 6.01
CA GLU A 212 -7.05 28.36 5.12
C GLU A 212 -5.61 28.37 4.62
N VAL A 213 -5.06 27.18 4.42
CA VAL A 213 -3.74 26.91 3.84
C VAL A 213 -3.95 25.88 2.74
N VAL A 214 -3.41 26.16 1.56
CA VAL A 214 -3.45 25.24 0.42
C VAL A 214 -2.18 24.41 0.41
N VAL A 215 -2.31 23.10 0.24
CA VAL A 215 -1.18 22.18 0.07
C VAL A 215 -1.38 21.39 -1.21
N ASP A 216 -0.41 21.44 -2.11
CA ASP A 216 -0.41 20.70 -3.37
C ASP A 216 0.71 19.67 -3.37
N HIS A 217 0.37 18.42 -3.71
CA HIS A 217 1.33 17.34 -3.93
C HIS A 217 1.33 16.87 -5.38
N ALA A 218 2.51 16.46 -5.84
CA ALA A 218 2.67 15.75 -7.10
C ALA A 218 3.77 14.69 -6.98
N TYR A 219 3.50 13.50 -7.50
CA TYR A 219 4.50 12.44 -7.63
C TYR A 219 4.11 11.46 -8.74
N ARG A 220 5.03 10.57 -9.10
CA ARG A 220 4.80 9.47 -10.03
C ARG A 220 4.59 8.19 -9.23
N PRO A 221 3.49 7.45 -9.40
CA PRO A 221 3.22 6.28 -8.56
C PRO A 221 4.19 5.13 -8.86
N SER A 222 4.39 4.27 -7.87
CA SER A 222 4.89 2.91 -8.12
C SER A 222 3.74 2.11 -8.72
N VAL A 223 3.94 1.56 -9.92
CA VAL A 223 2.89 0.80 -10.63
C VAL A 223 3.24 -0.67 -10.62
N GLY A 224 2.41 -1.48 -9.96
CA GLY A 224 2.49 -2.94 -10.06
C GLY A 224 1.98 -3.38 -11.43
N LEU A 225 2.71 -4.26 -12.11
CA LEU A 225 2.40 -4.73 -13.45
C LEU A 225 2.29 -6.25 -13.45
N SER A 226 1.37 -6.78 -14.25
CA SER A 226 1.37 -8.19 -14.62
C SER A 226 1.19 -8.33 -16.12
N ALA A 227 1.93 -9.27 -16.70
CA ALA A 227 1.75 -9.64 -18.09
C ALA A 227 0.33 -10.18 -18.35
N GLY A 228 -0.35 -10.71 -17.33
CA GLY A 228 -1.74 -11.17 -17.42
C GLY A 228 -2.46 -11.10 -16.06
N THR A 229 -3.69 -10.61 -16.06
CA THR A 229 -4.50 -10.56 -14.83
C THR A 229 -5.01 -11.94 -14.43
N LEU A 230 -4.98 -12.21 -13.13
CA LEU A 230 -5.62 -13.40 -12.58
C LEU A 230 -7.14 -13.24 -12.52
N ILE A 231 -7.66 -12.01 -12.52
CA ILE A 231 -9.08 -11.74 -12.29
C ILE A 231 -9.93 -12.25 -13.45
N GLY A 232 -10.89 -13.11 -13.13
CA GLY A 232 -11.79 -13.72 -14.11
C GLY A 232 -11.23 -14.94 -14.82
N LEU A 233 -10.02 -15.39 -14.49
CA LEU A 233 -9.50 -16.68 -14.92
C LEU A 233 -10.16 -17.85 -14.17
N ASP A 234 -10.30 -18.98 -14.86
CA ASP A 234 -10.55 -20.27 -14.22
C ASP A 234 -9.22 -20.78 -13.67
N LEU A 235 -9.05 -20.66 -12.35
CA LEU A 235 -7.83 -21.03 -11.64
C LEU A 235 -7.83 -22.49 -11.18
N HIS A 236 -8.85 -23.27 -11.59
CA HIS A 236 -9.10 -24.63 -11.12
C HIS A 236 -9.11 -24.72 -9.59
N ASP A 237 -8.88 -25.90 -9.03
CA ASP A 237 -8.86 -26.14 -7.58
C ASP A 237 -7.54 -25.70 -6.91
N ASN A 238 -6.86 -24.65 -7.42
CA ASN A 238 -5.68 -24.09 -6.76
C ASN A 238 -6.11 -23.12 -5.64
N PRO A 239 -6.05 -23.52 -4.35
CA PRO A 239 -6.57 -22.69 -3.26
C PRO A 239 -5.79 -21.39 -3.09
N TRP A 240 -4.49 -21.38 -3.38
CA TRP A 240 -3.65 -20.19 -3.24
C TRP A 240 -4.00 -19.13 -4.29
N ALA A 241 -4.14 -19.56 -5.55
CA ALA A 241 -4.50 -18.67 -6.64
C ALA A 241 -5.92 -18.11 -6.47
N LEU A 242 -6.87 -18.94 -6.01
CA LEU A 242 -8.24 -18.50 -5.72
C LEU A 242 -8.29 -17.46 -4.60
N GLU A 243 -7.48 -17.61 -3.56
CA GLU A 243 -7.40 -16.62 -2.48
C GLU A 243 -6.73 -15.32 -2.94
N ALA A 244 -5.66 -15.41 -3.72
CA ALA A 244 -5.01 -14.24 -4.31
C ALA A 244 -5.97 -13.45 -5.22
N GLN A 245 -6.71 -14.15 -6.10
CA GLN A 245 -7.73 -13.53 -6.95
C GLN A 245 -8.82 -12.83 -6.12
N ARG A 246 -9.29 -13.46 -5.03
CA ARG A 246 -10.27 -12.87 -4.11
C ARG A 246 -9.74 -11.61 -3.43
N ALA A 247 -8.50 -11.65 -2.96
CA ALA A 247 -7.85 -10.52 -2.32
C ALA A 247 -7.70 -9.33 -3.29
N GLU A 248 -7.26 -9.56 -4.53
CA GLU A 248 -7.21 -8.51 -5.56
C GLU A 248 -8.61 -7.95 -5.86
N MET A 249 -9.60 -8.82 -6.02
CA MET A 249 -10.98 -8.37 -6.28
C MET A 249 -11.55 -7.49 -5.15
N ASP A 250 -11.22 -7.79 -3.88
CA ASP A 250 -11.62 -6.94 -2.74
C ASP A 250 -10.86 -5.62 -2.72
N LEU A 251 -9.53 -5.65 -2.93
CA LEU A 251 -8.67 -4.47 -2.92
C LEU A 251 -9.07 -3.46 -3.99
N PHE A 252 -9.43 -3.95 -5.18
CA PHE A 252 -9.79 -3.11 -6.33
C PHE A 252 -11.30 -2.95 -6.54
N CYS A 253 -12.11 -3.45 -5.60
CA CYS A 253 -13.58 -3.43 -5.66
C CYS A 253 -14.13 -3.90 -7.02
N VAL A 254 -13.68 -5.06 -7.49
CA VAL A 254 -14.11 -5.62 -8.77
C VAL A 254 -15.59 -5.97 -8.73
N GLU A 255 -16.38 -5.22 -9.49
CA GLU A 255 -17.82 -5.45 -9.58
C GLU A 255 -18.16 -6.77 -10.32
N PRO A 256 -19.30 -7.41 -10.01
CA PRO A 256 -19.75 -8.62 -10.72
C PRO A 256 -19.87 -8.45 -12.23
N SER A 257 -20.23 -7.23 -12.69
CA SER A 257 -20.38 -6.87 -14.10
C SER A 257 -19.03 -6.90 -14.84
N LEU A 258 -17.98 -6.35 -14.21
CA LEU A 258 -16.61 -6.37 -14.71
C LEU A 258 -16.07 -7.80 -14.70
N LEU A 259 -16.22 -8.52 -13.58
CA LEU A 259 -15.80 -9.92 -13.47
C LEU A 259 -16.40 -10.79 -14.57
N ALA A 260 -17.71 -10.69 -14.82
CA ALA A 260 -18.38 -11.44 -15.88
C ALA A 260 -17.85 -11.08 -17.28
N SER A 261 -17.40 -9.85 -17.49
CA SER A 261 -16.79 -9.40 -18.74
C SER A 261 -15.40 -10.00 -18.93
N LEU A 262 -14.59 -10.06 -17.87
CA LEU A 262 -13.26 -10.70 -17.88
C LEU A 262 -13.36 -12.21 -18.11
N GLN A 263 -14.29 -12.88 -17.44
CA GLN A 263 -14.55 -14.31 -17.63
C GLN A 263 -14.99 -14.64 -19.07
N ARG A 264 -15.80 -13.78 -19.70
CA ARG A 264 -16.16 -13.95 -21.13
C ARG A 264 -14.97 -13.76 -22.05
N ALA A 265 -14.15 -12.74 -21.78
CA ALA A 265 -12.94 -12.47 -22.57
C ALA A 265 -11.92 -13.61 -22.46
N ALA A 266 -11.71 -14.17 -21.26
CA ALA A 266 -10.77 -15.27 -21.03
C ALA A 266 -11.17 -16.53 -21.82
N LYS A 267 -12.48 -16.84 -21.87
CA LYS A 267 -13.00 -17.96 -22.68
C LYS A 267 -12.82 -17.78 -24.19
N GLN A 268 -12.65 -16.54 -24.64
CA GLN A 268 -12.45 -16.19 -26.05
C GLN A 268 -10.97 -15.94 -26.40
N ALA A 269 -10.07 -15.99 -25.42
CA ALA A 269 -8.64 -15.82 -25.64
C ALA A 269 -8.04 -16.97 -26.46
N ASP A 270 -6.87 -16.76 -27.03
CA ASP A 270 -6.07 -17.79 -27.71
C ASP A 270 -4.67 -17.87 -27.04
N PRO A 271 -4.32 -18.99 -26.38
CA PRO A 271 -5.15 -20.17 -26.16
C PRO A 271 -6.39 -19.88 -25.27
N PRO A 272 -7.48 -20.65 -25.43
CA PRO A 272 -8.67 -20.52 -24.59
C PRO A 272 -8.31 -20.61 -23.09
N SER A 273 -8.94 -19.77 -22.28
CA SER A 273 -8.70 -19.62 -20.84
C SER A 273 -7.37 -18.95 -20.46
N GLY A 274 -6.66 -18.32 -21.40
CA GLY A 274 -5.56 -17.41 -21.10
C GLY A 274 -6.03 -16.06 -20.52
N PRO A 275 -5.14 -15.29 -19.87
CA PRO A 275 -5.45 -13.93 -19.42
C PRO A 275 -5.83 -13.07 -20.62
N PRO A 276 -6.98 -12.37 -20.62
CA PRO A 276 -7.40 -11.52 -21.73
C PRO A 276 -6.84 -10.09 -21.65
N PHE A 277 -6.29 -9.71 -20.50
CA PHE A 277 -5.72 -8.40 -20.23
C PHE A 277 -4.41 -8.56 -19.46
N SER A 278 -3.46 -7.67 -19.73
CA SER A 278 -2.43 -7.31 -18.75
C SER A 278 -3.02 -6.34 -17.72
N ASP A 279 -2.37 -6.20 -16.57
CA ASP A 279 -2.84 -5.27 -15.54
C ASP A 279 -1.77 -4.30 -15.05
N ALA A 280 -2.25 -3.15 -14.60
CA ALA A 280 -1.52 -2.14 -13.85
C ALA A 280 -2.28 -1.86 -12.55
N ARG A 281 -1.58 -1.91 -11.42
CA ARG A 281 -2.11 -1.75 -10.07
C ARG A 281 -1.44 -0.55 -9.41
N ILE A 282 -2.24 0.38 -8.92
CA ILE A 282 -1.79 1.57 -8.20
C ILE A 282 -2.45 1.56 -6.84
N GLU A 283 -1.65 1.71 -5.79
CA GLU A 283 -2.15 1.88 -4.43
C GLU A 283 -1.96 3.34 -4.02
N TYR A 284 -2.97 3.87 -3.35
CA TYR A 284 -2.98 5.17 -2.72
C TYR A 284 -3.62 4.99 -1.36
N VAL A 285 -3.21 5.77 -0.38
CA VAL A 285 -3.79 5.59 0.94
C VAL A 285 -4.70 6.74 1.21
N LEU A 286 -5.86 6.40 1.72
CA LEU A 286 -6.83 7.38 2.13
C LEU A 286 -6.90 7.53 3.65
N LYS A 287 -6.67 6.45 4.42
CA LYS A 287 -7.02 6.37 5.84
C LYS A 287 -6.36 7.41 6.75
N THR A 288 -5.12 7.82 6.48
CA THR A 288 -4.43 8.83 7.30
C THR A 288 -5.07 10.20 7.26
N GLY A 289 -5.92 10.48 6.25
CA GLY A 289 -6.76 11.67 6.23
C GLY A 289 -7.72 11.76 7.43
N ALA A 290 -8.00 10.64 8.11
CA ALA A 290 -8.82 10.61 9.33
C ALA A 290 -8.12 11.16 10.58
N ASN A 291 -6.82 11.51 10.51
CA ASN A 291 -6.08 12.07 11.66
C ASN A 291 -6.27 13.58 11.82
N TRP A 292 -6.94 14.25 10.88
CA TRP A 292 -7.30 15.67 10.97
C TRP A 292 -8.59 15.89 11.75
N ASN A 293 -8.90 17.15 12.08
CA ASN A 293 -10.09 17.48 12.84
C ASN A 293 -11.36 17.24 11.99
N GLY A 294 -12.06 16.14 12.28
CA GLY A 294 -13.31 15.77 11.62
C GLY A 294 -13.12 15.07 10.27
N PRO A 295 -14.23 14.82 9.54
CA PRO A 295 -14.16 14.25 8.20
C PRO A 295 -13.60 15.26 7.18
N ILE A 296 -13.24 14.75 6.00
CA ILE A 296 -12.86 15.58 4.86
C ILE A 296 -14.12 16.27 4.34
N GLY A 297 -14.17 17.60 4.43
CA GLY A 297 -15.39 18.36 4.11
C GLY A 297 -15.92 18.08 2.71
N SER A 298 -15.08 18.22 1.68
CA SER A 298 -15.38 17.82 0.31
C SER A 298 -14.26 16.97 -0.29
N PHE A 299 -14.61 15.78 -0.77
CA PHE A 299 -13.68 14.85 -1.40
C PHE A 299 -14.03 14.67 -2.87
N THR A 300 -13.05 14.82 -3.76
CA THR A 300 -13.13 14.47 -5.17
C THR A 300 -12.01 13.49 -5.50
N LEU A 301 -12.37 12.35 -6.10
CA LEU A 301 -11.40 11.41 -6.66
C LEU A 301 -11.61 11.34 -8.17
N THR A 302 -10.57 11.57 -8.95
CA THR A 302 -10.54 11.42 -10.41
C THR A 302 -9.50 10.38 -10.81
N VAL A 303 -9.94 9.27 -11.39
CA VAL A 303 -9.09 8.21 -11.92
C VAL A 303 -9.03 8.29 -13.44
N ASP A 304 -7.83 8.35 -14.02
CA ASP A 304 -7.59 8.28 -15.46
C ASP A 304 -6.96 6.93 -15.84
N LYS A 305 -7.67 6.16 -16.67
CA LYS A 305 -7.23 4.82 -17.12
C LYS A 305 -6.29 4.85 -18.33
N GLY A 306 -5.84 6.03 -18.77
CA GLY A 306 -4.83 6.22 -19.81
C GLY A 306 -5.35 6.10 -21.24
N ALA A 307 -6.06 5.02 -21.59
CA ALA A 307 -6.55 4.77 -22.96
C ALA A 307 -8.04 4.37 -22.97
N PRO A 308 -8.86 4.80 -23.96
CA PRO A 308 -10.30 4.51 -24.01
C PRO A 308 -10.70 3.02 -24.02
N GLU A 309 -9.82 2.14 -24.48
CA GLU A 309 -9.96 0.69 -24.54
C GLU A 309 -9.65 -0.03 -23.22
N ASN A 310 -8.88 0.60 -22.32
CA ASN A 310 -8.59 0.00 -21.02
C ASN A 310 -9.86 -0.16 -20.19
N LEU A 311 -9.88 -1.09 -19.24
CA LEU A 311 -10.89 -1.15 -18.20
C LEU A 311 -10.30 -0.62 -16.90
N VAL A 312 -11.14 -0.17 -15.98
CA VAL A 312 -10.70 0.33 -14.67
C VAL A 312 -11.63 -0.16 -13.57
N SER A 313 -11.07 -0.50 -12.41
CA SER A 313 -11.78 -0.86 -11.19
C SER A 313 -11.12 -0.17 -10.00
N PHE A 314 -11.93 0.45 -9.15
CA PHE A 314 -11.48 1.04 -7.90
C PHE A 314 -12.67 1.19 -6.95
N CYS A 315 -12.39 1.26 -5.65
CA CYS A 315 -13.43 1.45 -4.65
C CYS A 315 -13.95 2.89 -4.67
N GLY A 316 -15.24 3.07 -4.93
CA GLY A 316 -15.88 4.39 -4.92
C GLY A 316 -17.38 4.32 -5.13
N ASP A 317 -18.12 5.17 -4.41
CA ASP A 317 -19.57 5.28 -4.56
C ASP A 317 -19.94 6.37 -5.57
N GLY A 318 -20.95 6.10 -6.39
CA GLY A 318 -21.48 7.09 -7.33
C GLY A 318 -20.48 7.53 -8.42
N VAL A 319 -19.54 6.66 -8.78
CA VAL A 319 -18.53 6.90 -9.83
C VAL A 319 -19.21 7.21 -11.16
N LYS A 320 -18.79 8.32 -11.79
CA LYS A 320 -19.27 8.76 -13.10
C LYS A 320 -18.13 8.83 -14.09
N LYS A 321 -18.35 8.32 -15.29
CA LYS A 321 -17.45 8.58 -16.42
C LYS A 321 -17.61 10.03 -16.88
N ILE A 322 -16.55 10.83 -16.77
CA ILE A 322 -16.55 12.27 -17.10
C ILE A 322 -15.77 12.58 -18.38
N ALA A 323 -14.95 11.65 -18.87
CA ALA A 323 -14.25 11.72 -20.14
C ALA A 323 -14.00 10.31 -20.70
N PRO A 324 -13.48 10.13 -21.93
CA PRO A 324 -13.21 8.79 -22.49
C PRO A 324 -12.38 7.88 -21.58
N THR A 325 -11.45 8.45 -20.83
CA THR A 325 -10.54 7.74 -19.92
C THR A 325 -10.72 8.09 -18.44
N ARG A 326 -11.53 9.11 -18.11
CA ARG A 326 -11.64 9.63 -16.74
C ARG A 326 -12.95 9.28 -16.06
N PHE A 327 -12.82 8.84 -14.82
CA PHE A 327 -13.89 8.48 -13.92
C PHE A 327 -13.75 9.30 -12.65
N GLN A 328 -14.86 9.82 -12.14
CA GLN A 328 -14.86 10.68 -10.98
C GLN A 328 -15.93 10.27 -9.98
N MET A 329 -15.57 10.27 -8.70
CA MET A 329 -16.53 10.30 -7.60
C MET A 329 -16.37 11.57 -6.79
N LYS A 330 -17.46 11.97 -6.13
CA LYS A 330 -17.48 13.09 -5.19
C LYS A 330 -18.21 12.67 -3.93
N ALA A 331 -17.72 13.13 -2.79
CA ALA A 331 -18.35 12.93 -1.49
C ALA A 331 -18.24 14.22 -0.65
N THR A 332 -19.12 14.35 0.33
CA THR A 332 -19.11 15.40 1.36
C THR A 332 -19.05 14.74 2.72
N ASP A 333 -18.43 15.39 3.70
CA ASP A 333 -18.19 14.82 5.03
C ASP A 333 -17.58 13.41 4.94
N PHE A 334 -16.61 13.28 4.03
CA PHE A 334 -16.02 12.00 3.66
C PHE A 334 -15.08 11.50 4.75
N TYR A 335 -15.33 10.29 5.23
CA TYR A 335 -14.48 9.61 6.19
C TYR A 335 -13.72 8.47 5.50
N PRO A 336 -12.38 8.55 5.38
CA PRO A 336 -11.61 7.56 4.63
C PRO A 336 -11.45 6.26 5.43
N ALA A 337 -12.43 5.36 5.29
CA ALA A 337 -12.45 4.08 6.02
C ALA A 337 -11.48 3.04 5.46
N ARG A 338 -11.10 3.16 4.18
CA ARG A 338 -10.17 2.24 3.51
C ARG A 338 -9.16 2.97 2.64
N ASP A 339 -8.01 2.32 2.42
CA ASP A 339 -7.04 2.75 1.41
C ASP A 339 -7.58 2.40 0.03
N LEU A 340 -7.06 3.07 -1.00
CA LEU A 340 -7.55 3.01 -2.36
C LEU A 340 -6.63 2.14 -3.22
N GLY A 341 -7.20 1.10 -3.84
CA GLY A 341 -6.59 0.40 -4.96
C GLY A 341 -7.22 0.86 -6.28
N VAL A 342 -6.39 1.10 -7.29
CA VAL A 342 -6.81 1.30 -8.67
C VAL A 342 -6.22 0.20 -9.54
N LEU A 343 -7.09 -0.56 -10.18
CA LEU A 343 -6.74 -1.58 -11.18
C LEU A 343 -7.08 -1.06 -12.56
N ILE A 344 -6.10 -1.05 -13.46
CA ILE A 344 -6.26 -0.76 -14.89
C ILE A 344 -5.96 -2.04 -15.65
N LEU A 345 -6.92 -2.50 -16.47
CA LEU A 345 -6.79 -3.69 -17.30
C LEU A 345 -6.59 -3.27 -18.75
N LYS A 346 -5.49 -3.71 -19.36
CA LYS A 346 -5.06 -3.31 -20.70
C LYS A 346 -5.19 -4.47 -21.68
N PRO A 347 -5.99 -4.33 -22.74
CA PRO A 347 -6.12 -5.38 -23.75
C PRO A 347 -4.78 -5.56 -24.46
N TYR A 348 -4.47 -6.79 -24.87
CA TYR A 348 -3.29 -7.00 -25.71
C TYR A 348 -3.49 -6.36 -27.09
N PRO A 349 -2.40 -5.92 -27.74
CA PRO A 349 -2.45 -5.51 -29.14
C PRO A 349 -3.08 -6.62 -29.98
N LYS A 350 -4.04 -6.26 -30.83
CA LYS A 350 -4.55 -7.20 -31.84
C LYS A 350 -3.47 -7.37 -32.92
N PRO A 351 -3.19 -8.60 -33.37
CA PRO A 351 -2.23 -8.85 -34.44
C PRO A 351 -2.60 -8.15 -35.75
#